data_AF-A0A518H935-F1
#
_entry.id   AF-A0A518H935-F1
#
_cell.length_a   1.000
_cell.length_b   1.000
_cell.length_c   1.000
_cell.angle_alpha   90.00
_cell.angle_beta   90.00
_cell.angle_gamma   90.00
#
_symmetry.space_group_name_H-M   'P 1'
#
loop_
_entity.id
_entity.type
_entity.pdbx_description
1 polymer ?
#
loop_
_entity_poly.entity_id
_entity_poly.type
_entity_poly.pdbx_seq_one_letter_code
_entity_poly.pdbx_strand_id
1 'polypeptide(L)'
;MMRRHWPRAMGKPRSRLDVRPGGIGNTTRPGVPGRLFVVGSVGGALLIWGTLYVIFIDWRQEIRGRIDYGKSKVAPVVGSLSAITPPGIPEQEWEDAVRRSEAMLDEVVGTGRLDPQRMESLRSDLTSRVAEARRSPRVAPTILGRIWDDMARLKRLRDETERPTVLPAPDRSARLGGEDP
;
A
#
# COMPACT_ATOMS: atom_id res chain seq x y z
N MET A 1 -53.95 -21.54 -13.18
CA MET A 1 -54.72 -22.79 -13.21
C MET A 1 -54.56 -23.44 -14.57
N MET A 2 -53.87 -24.58 -14.68
CA MET A 2 -54.02 -25.46 -15.85
C MET A 2 -53.55 -26.87 -15.49
N ARG A 3 -54.52 -27.77 -15.31
CA ARG A 3 -54.36 -29.22 -15.15
C ARG A 3 -54.12 -29.83 -16.53
N ARG A 4 -53.13 -30.70 -16.67
CA ARG A 4 -53.08 -31.74 -17.73
C ARG A 4 -52.48 -33.00 -17.10
N HIS A 5 -53.32 -33.96 -16.74
CA HIS A 5 -53.75 -35.12 -17.54
C HIS A 5 -52.64 -36.18 -17.62
N TRP A 6 -52.74 -37.19 -16.76
CA TRP A 6 -52.05 -38.48 -16.88
C TRP A 6 -52.78 -39.36 -17.91
N PRO A 7 -52.07 -40.27 -18.60
CA PRO A 7 -52.53 -41.66 -18.59
C PRO A 7 -51.42 -42.74 -18.60
N ARG A 8 -51.69 -43.75 -17.76
CA ARG A 8 -51.45 -45.21 -17.86
C ARG A 8 -50.12 -45.79 -18.39
N ALA A 9 -49.43 -46.41 -17.43
CA ALA A 9 -48.86 -47.76 -17.40
C ALA A 9 -48.73 -48.53 -18.73
N MET A 10 -47.48 -48.82 -19.12
CA MET A 10 -47.13 -49.97 -19.96
C MET A 10 -45.95 -50.75 -19.35
N GLY A 11 -46.13 -52.07 -19.38
CA GLY A 11 -45.22 -53.19 -19.13
C GLY A 11 -43.80 -52.92 -18.65
N LYS A 12 -43.48 -53.51 -17.48
CA LYS A 12 -42.12 -53.76 -17.01
C LYS A 12 -41.37 -54.69 -17.98
N PRO A 13 -40.26 -54.28 -18.61
CA PRO A 13 -39.23 -55.22 -18.98
C PRO A 13 -38.50 -55.63 -17.70
N ARG A 14 -38.74 -56.86 -17.26
CA ARG A 14 -37.86 -57.52 -16.27
C ARG A 14 -36.54 -57.83 -16.96
N SER A 15 -35.67 -56.84 -17.03
CA SER A 15 -34.26 -57.03 -17.34
C SER A 15 -33.66 -57.84 -16.19
N ARG A 16 -33.61 -59.17 -16.35
CA ARG A 16 -32.69 -60.02 -15.58
C ARG A 16 -31.28 -59.56 -15.94
N LEU A 17 -30.76 -58.62 -15.16
CA LEU A 17 -29.32 -58.48 -15.02
C LEU A 17 -28.84 -59.77 -14.37
N ASP A 18 -28.24 -60.63 -15.19
CA ASP A 18 -27.32 -61.65 -14.72
C ASP A 18 -26.20 -60.90 -14.00
N VAL A 19 -26.38 -60.73 -12.69
CA VAL A 19 -25.32 -60.31 -11.77
C VAL A 19 -24.37 -61.50 -11.71
N ARG A 20 -23.47 -61.56 -12.68
CA ARG A 20 -22.25 -62.34 -12.59
C ARG A 20 -21.56 -61.87 -11.30
N PRO A 21 -21.34 -62.73 -10.28
CA PRO A 21 -20.45 -62.39 -9.19
C PRO A 21 -19.02 -62.48 -9.73
N GLY A 22 -18.69 -61.59 -10.67
CA GLY A 22 -17.32 -61.29 -11.04
C GLY A 22 -16.76 -60.55 -9.85
N GLY A 23 -15.93 -61.26 -9.08
CA GLY A 23 -15.32 -60.80 -7.84
C GLY A 23 -14.92 -59.34 -7.95
N ILE A 24 -15.69 -58.49 -7.28
CA ILE A 24 -15.16 -57.24 -6.77
C ILE A 24 -14.15 -57.74 -5.75
N GLY A 25 -12.90 -57.90 -6.20
CA GLY A 25 -11.78 -57.82 -5.31
C GLY A 25 -12.02 -56.56 -4.51
N ASN A 26 -12.48 -56.77 -3.29
CA ASN A 26 -12.43 -55.83 -2.20
C ASN A 26 -10.96 -55.52 -2.00
N THR A 27 -10.41 -54.73 -2.91
CA THR A 27 -9.33 -53.81 -2.61
C THR A 27 -9.95 -52.84 -1.62
N THR A 28 -10.10 -53.30 -0.39
CA THR A 28 -10.21 -52.48 0.80
C THR A 28 -8.93 -51.66 0.76
N ARG A 29 -8.95 -50.55 0.01
CA ARG A 29 -7.90 -49.54 0.11
C ARG A 29 -7.85 -49.26 1.60
N PRO A 30 -6.73 -49.52 2.29
CA PRO A 30 -6.66 -49.33 3.73
C PRO A 30 -7.14 -47.90 4.01
N GLY A 31 -8.31 -47.78 4.62
CA GLY A 31 -8.89 -46.49 4.94
C GLY A 31 -7.92 -45.82 5.90
N VAL A 32 -7.45 -44.62 5.55
CA VAL A 32 -6.61 -43.85 6.47
C VAL A 32 -7.40 -43.73 7.78
N PRO A 33 -6.89 -44.24 8.91
CA PRO A 33 -7.63 -44.19 10.16
C PRO A 33 -7.92 -42.72 10.48
N GLY A 34 -9.15 -42.39 10.85
CA GLY A 34 -9.62 -40.98 10.94
C GLY A 34 -8.72 -40.09 11.79
N ARG A 35 -8.04 -40.66 12.80
CA ARG A 35 -7.03 -39.95 13.62
C ARG A 35 -5.82 -39.49 12.81
N LEU A 36 -5.31 -40.30 11.88
CA LEU A 36 -4.21 -39.93 10.98
C LEU A 36 -4.63 -38.86 9.98
N PHE A 37 -5.88 -38.86 9.51
CA PHE A 37 -6.41 -37.79 8.67
C PHE A 37 -6.48 -36.46 9.41
N VAL A 38 -6.97 -36.45 10.66
CA VAL A 38 -7.03 -35.24 11.49
C VAL A 38 -5.63 -34.72 11.80
N VAL A 39 -4.73 -35.59 12.25
CA VAL A 39 -3.33 -35.22 12.54
C VAL A 39 -2.64 -34.67 11.28
N GLY A 40 -2.83 -35.32 10.13
CA GLY A 40 -2.28 -34.85 8.86
C GLY A 40 -2.85 -33.50 8.44
N SER A 41 -4.16 -33.29 8.62
CA SER A 41 -4.83 -32.02 8.27
C SER A 41 -4.36 -30.87 9.17
N VAL A 42 -4.27 -31.11 10.49
CA VAL A 42 -3.75 -30.13 11.44
C VAL A 42 -2.28 -29.82 11.15
N GLY A 43 -1.46 -30.83 10.88
CA GLY A 43 -0.07 -30.66 10.49
C GLY A 43 0.09 -29.84 9.20
N GLY A 44 -0.69 -30.16 8.16
CA GLY A 44 -0.70 -29.42 6.90
C GLY A 44 -1.17 -27.97 7.07
N ALA A 45 -2.22 -27.75 7.86
CA ALA A 45 -2.70 -26.40 8.17
C ALA A 45 -1.65 -25.57 8.90
N LEU A 46 -0.96 -26.14 9.89
CA LEU A 46 0.13 -25.47 10.61
C LEU A 46 1.31 -25.16 9.70
N LEU A 47 1.66 -26.05 8.77
CA LEU A 47 2.72 -25.79 7.80
C LEU A 47 2.36 -24.63 6.87
N ILE A 48 1.15 -24.65 6.29
CA ILE A 48 0.66 -23.55 5.43
C ILE A 48 0.65 -22.23 6.21
N TRP A 49 0.13 -22.25 7.43
CA TRP A 49 0.07 -21.07 8.28
C TRP A 49 1.46 -20.55 8.64
N GLY A 50 2.39 -21.43 8.98
CA GLY A 50 3.79 -21.10 9.25
C GLY A 50 4.48 -20.47 8.04
N THR A 51 4.28 -21.02 6.84
CA THR A 51 4.82 -20.43 5.61
C THR A 51 4.24 -19.03 5.35
N LEU A 52 2.93 -18.87 5.46
CA LEU A 52 2.28 -17.56 5.32
C LEU A 52 2.80 -16.55 6.36
N TYR A 53 3.01 -17.00 7.60
CA TYR A 53 3.53 -16.18 8.68
C TYR A 53 4.96 -15.69 8.41
N VAL A 54 5.84 -16.54 7.88
CA VAL A 54 7.21 -16.16 7.52
C VAL A 54 7.21 -15.14 6.38
N ILE A 55 6.44 -15.38 5.31
CA ILE A 55 6.30 -14.44 4.19
C ILE A 55 5.80 -13.09 4.71
N PHE A 56 4.82 -13.11 5.61
CA PHE A 56 4.28 -11.90 6.23
C PHE A 56 5.32 -11.14 7.07
N ILE A 57 6.15 -11.83 7.85
CA ILE A 57 7.23 -11.20 8.62
C ILE A 57 8.26 -10.57 7.71
N ASP A 58 8.71 -11.27 6.68
CA ASP A 58 9.72 -10.77 5.75
C ASP A 58 9.25 -9.47 5.06
N TRP A 59 8.03 -9.49 4.53
CA TRP A 59 7.36 -8.31 4.00
C TRP A 59 7.27 -7.17 5.02
N ARG A 60 6.97 -7.47 6.29
CA ARG A 60 6.88 -6.47 7.36
C ARG A 60 8.24 -5.86 7.70
N GLN A 61 9.32 -6.65 7.66
CA GLN A 61 10.67 -6.15 7.91
C GLN A 61 11.13 -5.24 6.77
N GLU A 62 10.80 -5.58 5.53
CA GLU A 62 11.10 -4.74 4.38
C GLU A 62 10.37 -3.39 4.46
N ILE A 63 9.10 -3.39 4.88
CA ILE A 63 8.34 -2.15 5.13
C ILE A 63 8.98 -1.30 6.22
N ARG A 64 9.41 -1.92 7.33
CA ARG A 64 10.10 -1.19 8.42
C ARG A 64 11.40 -0.57 7.94
N GLY A 65 12.22 -1.32 7.19
CA GLY A 65 13.45 -0.79 6.61
C GLY A 65 13.22 0.41 5.68
N ARG A 66 12.12 0.37 4.90
CA ARG A 66 11.74 1.50 4.03
C ARG A 66 11.31 2.73 4.84
N ILE A 67 10.51 2.54 5.89
CA ILE A 67 10.10 3.61 6.79
C ILE A 67 11.34 4.23 7.45
N ASP A 68 12.19 3.42 8.08
CA ASP A 68 13.41 3.89 8.76
C ASP A 68 14.36 4.63 7.82
N TYR A 69 14.51 4.14 6.59
CA TYR A 69 15.30 4.82 5.56
C TYR A 69 14.72 6.21 5.25
N GLY A 70 13.43 6.29 4.96
CA GLY A 70 12.82 7.55 4.60
C GLY A 70 12.81 8.56 5.76
N LYS A 71 12.57 8.11 7.00
CA LYS A 71 12.65 8.96 8.20
C LYS A 71 14.06 9.51 8.44
N SER A 72 15.09 8.67 8.26
CA SER A 72 16.47 9.06 8.55
C SER A 72 17.17 9.82 7.43
N LYS A 73 16.73 9.66 6.17
CA LYS A 73 17.43 10.22 4.99
C LYS A 73 16.67 11.29 4.24
N VAL A 74 15.34 11.30 4.27
CA VAL A 74 14.52 12.17 3.41
C VAL A 74 13.95 13.36 4.20
N ALA A 75 13.37 13.11 5.38
CA ALA A 75 12.83 14.19 6.23
C ALA A 75 13.88 15.26 6.62
N PRO A 76 15.12 14.90 7.04
CA PRO A 76 16.10 15.91 7.46
C PRO A 76 16.57 16.84 6.33
N VAL A 77 16.39 16.46 5.07
CA VAL A 77 16.75 17.31 3.92
C VAL A 77 15.92 18.59 3.94
N VAL A 78 14.61 18.47 4.21
CA VAL A 78 13.70 19.61 4.34
C VAL A 78 14.03 20.41 5.59
N GLY A 79 14.35 19.74 6.71
CA GLY A 79 14.79 20.39 7.95
C GLY A 79 15.97 21.35 7.73
N SER A 80 16.85 21.07 6.77
CA SER A 80 17.98 21.95 6.46
C SER A 80 17.60 23.30 5.81
N LEU A 81 16.32 23.51 5.45
CA LEU A 81 15.79 24.81 5.04
C LEU A 81 15.60 25.78 6.22
N SER A 82 15.50 25.29 7.46
CA SER A 82 15.37 26.17 8.63
C SER A 82 16.58 27.09 8.80
N ALA A 83 17.76 26.63 8.37
CA ALA A 83 18.99 27.43 8.38
C ALA A 83 19.01 28.58 7.36
N ILE A 84 18.00 28.70 6.49
CA ILE A 84 17.86 29.79 5.51
C ILE A 84 16.90 30.82 6.09
N THR A 85 17.29 32.09 6.11
CA THR A 85 16.39 33.18 6.52
C THR A 85 15.83 33.89 5.27
N PRO A 86 14.60 33.57 4.82
CA PRO A 86 13.99 34.28 3.71
C PRO A 86 13.67 35.73 4.10
N PRO A 87 13.85 36.70 3.18
CA PRO A 87 13.62 38.10 3.49
C PRO A 87 12.12 38.41 3.65
N GLY A 88 11.79 39.20 4.67
CA GLY A 88 10.41 39.65 4.93
C GLY A 88 9.52 38.62 5.65
N ILE A 89 10.07 37.49 6.07
CA ILE A 89 9.37 36.47 6.85
C ILE A 89 10.05 36.35 8.22
N PRO A 90 9.31 36.38 9.34
CA PRO A 90 9.87 36.14 10.66
C PRO A 90 10.48 34.73 10.76
N GLU A 91 11.66 34.62 11.37
CA GLU A 91 12.40 33.35 11.52
C GLU A 91 11.55 32.25 12.17
N GLN A 92 10.82 32.57 13.24
CA GLN A 92 9.93 31.61 13.92
C GLN A 92 8.81 31.07 13.02
N GLU A 93 8.20 31.93 12.19
CA GLU A 93 7.14 31.50 11.26
C GLU A 93 7.72 30.61 10.16
N TRP A 94 8.94 30.90 9.72
CA TRP A 94 9.65 30.09 8.74
C TRP A 94 10.02 28.72 9.30
N GLU A 95 10.63 28.66 10.48
CA GLU A 95 10.98 27.42 11.16
C GLU A 95 9.75 26.54 11.40
N ASP A 96 8.64 27.14 11.84
CA ASP A 96 7.37 26.45 12.05
C ASP A 96 6.84 25.83 10.75
N ALA A 97 6.95 26.54 9.63
CA ALA A 97 6.52 26.03 8.34
C ALA A 97 7.43 24.90 7.81
N VAL A 98 8.75 25.02 8.00
CA VAL A 98 9.70 23.95 7.68
C VAL A 98 9.38 22.72 8.53
N ARG A 99 9.20 22.88 9.84
CA ARG A 99 8.87 21.78 10.76
C ARG A 99 7.55 21.08 10.40
N ARG A 100 6.50 21.84 10.06
CA ARG A 100 5.22 21.24 9.59
C ARG A 100 5.39 20.49 8.28
N SER A 101 6.20 21.01 7.36
CA SER A 101 6.46 20.35 6.07
C SER A 101 7.26 19.07 6.25
N GLU A 102 8.25 19.07 7.14
CA GLU A 102 9.00 17.87 7.53
C GLU A 102 8.09 16.82 8.17
N ALA A 103 7.19 17.22 9.08
CA ALA A 103 6.22 16.30 9.67
C ALA A 103 5.28 15.68 8.61
N MET A 104 4.80 16.47 7.65
CA MET A 104 4.02 15.95 6.52
C MET A 104 4.82 14.94 5.69
N LEU A 105 6.10 15.21 5.44
CA LEU A 105 6.98 14.29 4.72
C LEU A 105 7.17 12.98 5.49
N ASP A 106 7.39 13.07 6.80
CA ASP A 106 7.51 11.92 7.71
C ASP A 106 6.25 11.04 7.66
N GLU A 107 5.06 11.66 7.64
CA GLU A 107 3.81 10.94 7.50
C GLU A 107 3.68 10.23 6.14
N VAL A 108 3.97 10.93 5.04
CA VAL A 108 3.88 10.39 3.67
C VAL A 108 4.83 9.20 3.51
N VAL A 109 6.07 9.36 3.95
CA VAL A 109 7.10 8.32 3.93
C VAL A 109 6.73 7.17 4.89
N GLY A 110 6.21 7.50 6.07
CA GLY A 110 5.78 6.56 7.10
C GLY A 110 4.65 5.62 6.64
N THR A 111 3.95 5.95 5.55
CA THR A 111 2.97 5.03 4.95
C THR A 111 3.61 3.79 4.31
N GLY A 112 4.93 3.80 4.06
CA GLY A 112 5.65 2.70 3.40
C GLY A 112 5.26 2.47 1.93
N ARG A 113 4.49 3.38 1.33
CA ARG A 113 4.00 3.28 -0.06
C ARG A 113 5.04 3.66 -1.11
N LEU A 114 6.09 4.37 -0.70
CA LEU A 114 7.20 4.70 -1.58
C LEU A 114 8.17 3.52 -1.60
N ASP A 115 8.42 3.00 -2.80
CA ASP A 115 9.50 2.05 -3.01
C ASP A 115 10.88 2.74 -2.85
N PRO A 116 11.97 1.99 -2.64
CA PRO A 116 13.30 2.55 -2.44
C PRO A 116 13.78 3.48 -3.57
N GLN A 117 13.44 3.19 -4.82
CA GLN A 117 13.84 3.99 -5.97
C GLN A 117 13.12 5.34 -5.97
N ARG A 118 11.82 5.35 -5.67
CA ARG A 118 11.05 6.60 -5.48
C ARG A 118 11.56 7.42 -4.31
N MET A 119 11.95 6.78 -3.20
CA MET A 119 12.53 7.51 -2.06
C MET A 119 13.87 8.17 -2.40
N GLU A 120 14.75 7.49 -3.13
CA GLU A 120 16.03 8.10 -3.55
C GLU A 120 15.80 9.22 -4.58
N SER A 121 14.88 9.02 -5.53
CA SER A 121 14.49 10.08 -6.47
C SER A 121 13.94 11.31 -5.74
N LEU A 122 13.07 11.10 -4.74
CA LEU A 122 12.53 12.16 -3.89
C LEU A 122 13.65 12.86 -3.11
N ARG A 123 14.59 12.10 -2.53
CA ARG A 123 15.75 12.67 -1.82
C ARG A 123 16.60 13.54 -2.73
N SER A 124 16.88 13.08 -3.95
CA SER A 124 17.68 13.82 -4.92
C SER A 124 16.98 15.11 -5.38
N ASP A 125 15.68 15.05 -5.67
CA ASP A 125 14.89 16.23 -6.03
C ASP A 125 14.84 17.25 -4.89
N LEU A 126 14.54 16.81 -3.66
CA LEU A 126 14.55 17.68 -2.48
C LEU A 126 15.92 18.33 -2.26
N THR A 127 17.00 17.57 -2.42
CA THR A 127 18.38 18.10 -2.27
C THR A 127 18.65 19.20 -3.30
N SER A 128 18.25 19.00 -4.55
CA SER A 128 18.38 19.99 -5.63
C SER A 128 17.60 21.27 -5.32
N ARG A 129 16.34 21.14 -4.89
CA ARG A 129 15.47 22.26 -4.52
C ARG A 129 16.01 23.03 -3.31
N VAL A 130 16.52 22.33 -2.29
CA VAL A 130 17.16 22.97 -1.13
C VAL A 130 18.44 23.71 -1.54
N ALA A 131 19.25 23.13 -2.41
CA ALA A 131 20.44 23.80 -2.94
C ALA A 131 20.08 25.08 -3.71
N GLU A 132 18.98 25.08 -4.46
CA GLU A 132 18.44 26.27 -5.11
C GLU A 132 17.99 27.32 -4.09
N ALA A 133 17.22 26.93 -3.07
CA ALA A 133 16.79 27.82 -1.99
C ALA A 133 17.97 28.49 -1.27
N ARG A 134 19.08 27.75 -1.06
CA ARG A 134 20.31 28.31 -0.46
C ARG A 134 20.99 29.35 -1.35
N ARG A 135 20.99 29.15 -2.67
CA ARG A 135 21.54 30.13 -3.63
C ARG A 135 20.67 31.38 -3.74
N SER A 136 19.38 31.28 -3.46
CA SER A 136 18.46 32.41 -3.51
C SER A 136 17.41 32.33 -2.39
N PRO A 137 17.72 32.89 -1.19
CA PRO A 137 16.80 32.85 -0.05
C PRO A 137 15.40 33.41 -0.33
N ARG A 138 15.28 34.35 -1.29
CA ARG A 138 13.99 34.90 -1.75
C ARG A 138 13.04 33.86 -2.33
N VAL A 139 13.55 32.78 -2.95
CA VAL A 139 12.70 31.73 -3.55
C VAL A 139 12.38 30.59 -2.58
N ALA A 140 13.00 30.57 -1.40
CA ALA A 140 12.82 29.50 -0.42
C ALA A 140 11.34 29.26 -0.04
N PRO A 141 10.50 30.30 0.21
CA PRO A 141 9.09 30.08 0.53
C PRO A 141 8.31 29.42 -0.61
N THR A 142 8.59 29.80 -1.86
CA THR A 142 7.97 29.18 -3.05
C THR A 142 8.37 27.72 -3.19
N ILE A 143 9.65 27.41 -2.97
CA ILE A 143 10.16 26.04 -3.02
C ILE A 143 9.51 25.18 -1.94
N LEU A 144 9.45 25.66 -0.69
CA LEU A 144 8.80 24.96 0.41
C LEU A 144 7.30 24.76 0.15
N GLY A 145 6.64 25.77 -0.42
CA GLY A 145 5.24 25.68 -0.87
C GLY A 145 5.02 24.58 -1.90
N ARG A 146 5.91 24.45 -2.89
CA ARG A 146 5.84 23.36 -3.89
C ARG A 146 6.07 21.99 -3.27
N ILE A 147 7.06 21.88 -2.37
CA ILE A 147 7.32 20.62 -1.64
C ILE A 147 6.07 20.22 -0.84
N TRP A 148 5.45 21.16 -0.14
CA TRP A 148 4.18 20.94 0.57
C TRP A 148 3.08 20.46 -0.37
N ASP A 149 2.89 21.10 -1.52
CA ASP A 149 1.87 20.72 -2.50
C ASP A 149 2.08 19.32 -3.08
N ASP A 150 3.33 18.96 -3.38
CA ASP A 150 3.70 17.63 -3.87
C ASP A 150 3.39 16.56 -2.80
N MET A 151 3.75 16.82 -1.54
CA MET A 151 3.46 15.92 -0.42
C MET A 151 1.96 15.83 -0.12
N ALA A 152 1.23 16.95 -0.14
CA ALA A 152 -0.21 16.98 0.05
C ALA A 152 -0.92 16.17 -1.04
N ARG A 153 -0.42 16.21 -2.29
CA ARG A 153 -0.93 15.38 -3.39
C ARG A 153 -0.67 13.88 -3.14
N LEU A 154 0.51 13.53 -2.64
CA LEU A 154 0.82 12.14 -2.24
C LEU A 154 -0.02 11.71 -1.03
N LYS A 155 -0.33 12.64 -0.11
CA LYS A 155 -1.13 12.43 1.10
C LYS A 155 -2.63 12.37 0.84
N ARG A 156 -3.13 12.89 -0.29
CA ARG A 156 -4.55 13.11 -0.68
C ARG A 156 -5.49 11.89 -0.67
N LEU A 157 -5.07 10.82 -0.01
CA LEU A 157 -5.92 9.83 0.64
C LEU A 157 -6.51 10.33 1.99
N ARG A 158 -6.20 11.54 2.47
CA ARG A 158 -6.91 12.26 3.56
C ARG A 158 -6.92 13.78 3.34
N ASP A 159 -8.09 14.42 3.36
CA ASP A 159 -8.34 15.83 2.99
C ASP A 159 -7.96 16.89 4.07
N GLU A 160 -7.38 16.49 5.21
CA GLU A 160 -7.41 17.32 6.43
C GLU A 160 -6.15 18.17 6.70
N THR A 161 -5.17 18.26 5.80
CA THR A 161 -3.90 18.94 6.16
C THR A 161 -3.89 20.42 5.81
N GLU A 162 -3.95 21.27 6.83
CA GLU A 162 -3.93 22.73 6.72
C GLU A 162 -2.54 23.25 6.30
N ARG A 163 -2.50 24.03 5.21
CA ARG A 163 -1.26 24.64 4.67
C ARG A 163 -0.74 25.72 5.64
N PRO A 164 0.57 25.78 5.94
CA PRO A 164 1.14 26.88 6.70
C PRO A 164 0.92 28.23 5.99
N THR A 165 0.45 29.23 6.73
CA THR A 165 0.06 30.56 6.21
C THR A 165 1.21 31.32 5.53
N VAL A 166 2.45 31.08 5.98
CA VAL A 166 3.65 31.73 5.44
C VAL A 166 4.02 31.26 4.01
N LEU A 167 3.46 30.13 3.58
CA LEU A 167 3.73 29.60 2.25
C LEU A 167 2.87 30.33 1.22
N PRO A 168 3.43 30.69 0.05
CA PRO A 168 2.64 31.28 -1.02
C PRO A 168 1.51 30.34 -1.42
N ALA A 169 0.41 30.93 -1.90
CA ALA A 169 -0.73 30.18 -2.40
C ALA A 169 -0.29 29.14 -3.46
N PRO A 170 -0.96 27.98 -3.52
CA PRO A 170 -0.61 26.95 -4.51
C PRO A 170 -0.65 27.55 -5.91
N ASP A 171 0.40 27.26 -6.68
CA ASP A 171 0.55 27.72 -8.05
C ASP A 171 -0.55 27.12 -8.93
N ARG A 172 -1.65 27.87 -9.14
CA ARG A 172 -2.79 27.40 -9.94
C ARG A 172 -2.42 27.18 -11.41
N SER A 173 -1.35 27.82 -11.88
CA SER A 173 -0.84 27.70 -13.25
C SER A 173 -0.45 26.26 -13.57
N ALA A 174 0.09 25.52 -12.59
CA ALA A 174 0.44 24.11 -12.76
C ALA A 174 -0.77 23.18 -12.90
N ARG A 175 -1.99 23.63 -12.56
CA ARG A 175 -3.22 22.83 -12.71
C ARG A 175 -3.88 22.97 -14.09
N LEU A 176 -3.63 24.07 -14.80
CA LEU A 176 -4.27 24.33 -16.09
C LEU A 176 -3.42 23.90 -17.31
N GLY A 177 -2.17 23.48 -17.08
CA GLY A 177 -1.27 22.99 -18.14
C GLY A 177 -1.35 21.48 -18.42
N GLY A 178 -2.33 20.77 -17.86
CA GLY A 178 -2.52 19.32 -18.03
C GLY A 178 -3.74 18.91 -18.85
N GLU A 179 -4.51 19.86 -19.35
CA GLU A 179 -5.64 19.62 -20.27
C GLU A 179 -5.34 20.31 -21.61
N ASP A 180 -4.73 19.55 -22.53
CA ASP A 180 -5.04 19.47 -23.98
C ASP A 180 -3.89 18.79 -24.74
N PRO A 181 -4.16 18.00 -25.78
CA PRO A 181 -5.07 16.85 -25.87
C PRO A 181 -4.33 15.51 -26.13
#